data_AF-A0A6S7I833-F1
#
_entry.id   AF-A0A6S7I833-F1
#
_cell.length_a   1.000
_cell.length_b   1.000
_cell.length_c   1.000
_cell.angle_alpha   90.00
_cell.angle_beta   90.00
_cell.angle_gamma   90.00
#
_symmetry.space_group_name_H-M   'P 1'
#
loop_
_entity.id
_entity.type
_entity.pdbx_description
1 polymer ?
#
loop_
_entity_poly.entity_id
_entity_poly.type
_entity_poly.pdbx_seq_one_letter_code
_entity_poly.pdbx_strand_id
1 'polypeptide(L)'
;MSESESTFTKMEFAVEMTCQSCVIAIENVLKSRKGVRSYNINLRDEQVTVETNLPSGEMQQLLEETGRKAILRGHGTTQDGSPSHIGAAVSIMSGENNIQGVIRFVQVDREICIIDGTVDGLQKGLHGLHVHELGDVSDGCESLGDHYNPNNSNHGGLLDKEKHVGDLGNVKADEKKRAQFRLESHDVKAS
;
A
#
# COMPACT_ATOMS: atom_id res chain seq x y z
N MET A 1 15.07 -3.98 -20.81
CA MET A 1 14.25 -3.59 -19.66
C MET A 1 12.98 -4.41 -19.75
N SER A 2 12.96 -5.58 -19.12
CA SER A 2 11.73 -6.36 -18.96
C SER A 2 10.82 -5.59 -18.03
N GLU A 3 9.58 -5.33 -18.43
CA GLU A 3 8.52 -5.03 -17.47
C GLU A 3 8.50 -6.22 -16.50
N SER A 4 8.95 -6.02 -15.26
CA SER A 4 8.71 -7.00 -14.20
C SER A 4 7.20 -7.19 -14.14
N GLU A 5 6.71 -8.42 -14.28
CA GLU A 5 5.29 -8.71 -14.07
C GLU A 5 4.90 -8.19 -12.69
N SER A 6 4.19 -7.07 -12.67
CA SER A 6 3.84 -6.38 -11.43
C SER A 6 2.95 -7.27 -10.57
N THR A 7 3.33 -7.48 -9.32
CA THR A 7 2.59 -8.36 -8.43
C THR A 7 1.19 -7.80 -8.09
N PHE A 8 0.15 -8.57 -8.41
CA PHE A 8 -1.24 -8.24 -8.12
C PHE A 8 -1.61 -8.66 -6.68
N THR A 9 -2.29 -7.75 -5.98
CA THR A 9 -2.92 -8.01 -4.67
C THR A 9 -4.43 -7.84 -4.79
N LYS A 10 -5.17 -8.41 -3.84
CA LYS A 10 -6.62 -8.26 -3.71
C LYS A 10 -6.90 -7.17 -2.67
N MET A 11 -7.68 -6.16 -3.04
CA MET A 11 -8.13 -5.09 -2.16
C MET A 11 -9.65 -5.16 -2.03
N GLU A 12 -10.15 -4.96 -0.82
CA GLU A 12 -11.58 -4.91 -0.52
C GLU A 12 -11.93 -3.53 0.02
N PHE A 13 -12.85 -2.85 -0.65
CA PHE A 13 -13.38 -1.55 -0.26
C PHE A 13 -14.84 -1.67 0.16
N ALA A 14 -15.20 -1.02 1.26
CA ALA A 14 -16.59 -0.64 1.51
C ALA A 14 -16.85 0.66 0.74
N VAL A 15 -17.84 0.67 -0.14
CA VAL A 15 -18.15 1.81 -1.02
C VAL A 15 -19.63 2.10 -0.92
N GLU A 16 -19.98 3.34 -0.56
CA GLU A 16 -21.39 3.75 -0.40
C GLU A 16 -22.16 3.59 -1.71
N MET A 17 -23.07 2.60 -1.77
CA MET A 17 -23.86 2.33 -2.97
C MET A 17 -25.25 1.78 -2.63
N THR A 18 -26.29 2.50 -3.04
CA THR A 18 -27.68 2.15 -2.69
C THR A 18 -28.55 1.77 -3.89
N CYS A 19 -28.00 1.80 -5.10
CA CYS A 19 -28.77 1.55 -6.33
C CYS A 19 -27.92 0.97 -7.47
N GLN A 20 -28.60 0.46 -8.50
CA GLN A 20 -27.93 -0.17 -9.65
C GLN A 20 -27.11 0.82 -10.49
N SER A 21 -27.50 2.09 -10.56
CA SER A 21 -26.69 3.11 -11.24
C SER A 21 -25.37 3.37 -10.52
N CYS A 22 -25.29 3.12 -9.21
CA CYS A 22 -24.02 3.12 -8.48
C CYS A 22 -23.08 2.03 -8.96
N VAL A 23 -23.59 0.81 -9.12
CA VAL A 23 -22.82 -0.33 -9.62
C VAL A 23 -22.28 -0.02 -11.02
N ILE A 24 -23.11 0.51 -11.92
CA ILE A 24 -22.71 0.86 -13.29
C ILE A 24 -21.62 1.95 -13.29
N ALA A 25 -21.74 2.97 -12.43
CA ALA A 25 -20.74 4.03 -12.33
C ALA A 25 -19.38 3.50 -11.86
N ILE A 26 -19.37 2.65 -10.83
CA ILE A 26 -18.16 1.98 -10.32
C ILE A 26 -17.56 1.06 -11.39
N GLU A 27 -18.39 0.26 -12.05
CA GLU A 27 -17.95 -0.65 -13.11
C GLU A 27 -17.27 0.10 -14.26
N ASN A 28 -17.81 1.27 -14.66
CA ASN A 28 -17.25 2.07 -15.74
C ASN A 28 -15.84 2.60 -15.44
N VAL A 29 -15.55 2.98 -14.20
CA VAL A 29 -14.21 3.44 -13.81
C VAL A 29 -13.23 2.28 -13.64
N LEU A 30 -13.69 1.10 -13.19
CA LEU A 30 -12.83 -0.07 -12.99
C LEU A 30 -12.48 -0.76 -14.32
N LYS A 31 -13.46 -0.99 -15.21
CA LYS A 31 -13.25 -1.73 -16.46
C LYS A 31 -12.25 -1.08 -17.42
N SER A 32 -12.09 0.23 -17.32
CA SER A 32 -11.21 1.02 -18.19
C SER A 32 -9.83 1.27 -17.57
N ARG A 33 -9.60 0.86 -16.32
CA ARG A 33 -8.38 1.18 -15.59
C ARG A 33 -7.27 0.17 -15.87
N LYS A 34 -6.20 0.64 -16.53
CA LYS A 34 -4.94 -0.13 -16.61
C LYS A 34 -4.43 -0.41 -15.19
N GLY A 35 -4.09 -1.67 -14.92
CA GLY A 35 -3.64 -2.12 -13.60
C GLY A 35 -4.73 -2.75 -12.73
N VAL A 36 -5.99 -2.73 -13.18
CA VAL A 36 -7.07 -3.56 -12.62
C VAL A 36 -7.17 -4.83 -13.45
N ARG A 37 -7.03 -6.00 -12.81
CA ARG A 37 -7.10 -7.32 -13.46
C ARG A 37 -8.50 -7.89 -13.42
N SER A 38 -9.14 -7.82 -12.26
CA SER A 38 -10.51 -8.31 -12.04
C SER A 38 -11.15 -7.52 -10.90
N TYR A 39 -12.48 -7.52 -10.85
CA TYR A 39 -13.23 -6.91 -9.77
C TYR A 39 -14.56 -7.62 -9.53
N ASN A 40 -15.09 -7.47 -8.32
CA ASN A 40 -16.42 -7.87 -7.93
C ASN A 40 -17.09 -6.69 -7.23
N ILE A 41 -18.31 -6.33 -7.66
CA ILE A 41 -19.10 -5.26 -7.05
C ILE A 41 -20.34 -5.91 -6.45
N ASN A 42 -20.46 -5.85 -5.12
CA ASN A 42 -21.56 -6.41 -4.37
C ASN A 42 -22.41 -5.28 -3.79
N LEU A 43 -23.53 -5.00 -4.46
CA LEU A 43 -24.48 -3.97 -4.04
C LEU A 43 -25.13 -4.26 -2.68
N ARG A 44 -25.34 -5.54 -2.35
CA ARG A 44 -26.00 -5.94 -1.10
C ARG A 44 -25.14 -5.60 0.11
N ASP A 45 -23.83 -5.83 -0.02
CA ASP A 45 -22.87 -5.66 1.07
C ASP A 45 -22.09 -4.33 0.95
N GLU A 46 -22.48 -3.47 0.00
CA GLU A 46 -21.80 -2.20 -0.31
C GLU A 46 -20.27 -2.38 -0.46
N GLN A 47 -19.89 -3.44 -1.17
CA GLN A 47 -18.51 -3.92 -1.22
C GLN A 47 -17.99 -3.93 -2.66
N VAL A 48 -16.73 -3.52 -2.83
CA VAL A 48 -15.97 -3.66 -4.07
C VAL A 48 -14.67 -4.39 -3.78
N THR A 49 -14.50 -5.57 -4.35
CA THR A 49 -13.23 -6.30 -4.32
C THR A 49 -12.52 -6.13 -5.65
N VAL A 50 -11.24 -5.79 -5.64
CA VAL A 50 -10.44 -5.53 -6.85
C VAL A 50 -9.12 -6.28 -6.76
N GLU A 51 -8.75 -7.00 -7.81
CA GLU A 51 -7.39 -7.48 -8.00
C GLU A 51 -6.60 -6.48 -8.83
N THR A 52 -5.56 -5.91 -8.24
CA THR A 52 -4.82 -4.79 -8.84
C THR A 52 -3.36 -4.74 -8.43
N ASN A 53 -2.55 -4.12 -9.28
CA ASN A 53 -1.17 -3.74 -9.01
C ASN A 53 -1.03 -2.22 -8.70
N LEU A 54 -2.15 -1.49 -8.57
CA LEU A 54 -2.16 -0.06 -8.27
C LEU A 54 -2.04 0.18 -6.75
N PRO A 55 -1.52 1.35 -6.32
CA PRO A 55 -1.56 1.76 -4.92
C PRO A 55 -2.99 1.86 -4.39
N SER A 56 -3.18 1.51 -3.12
CA SER A 56 -4.51 1.54 -2.48
C SER A 56 -5.14 2.93 -2.46
N GLY A 57 -4.34 3.98 -2.28
CA GLY A 57 -4.80 5.37 -2.33
C GLY A 57 -5.34 5.76 -3.71
N GLU A 58 -4.74 5.23 -4.78
CA GLU A 58 -5.14 5.53 -6.16
C GLU A 58 -6.47 4.82 -6.49
N MET A 59 -6.61 3.59 -6.03
CA MET A 59 -7.87 2.84 -6.11
C MET A 59 -8.99 3.49 -5.31
N GLN A 60 -8.69 3.98 -4.10
CA GLN A 60 -9.67 4.71 -3.30
C GLN A 60 -10.13 5.97 -4.05
N GLN A 61 -9.20 6.76 -4.58
CA GLN A 61 -9.52 7.96 -5.37
C GLN A 61 -10.36 7.64 -6.60
N LEU A 62 -10.02 6.58 -7.34
CA LEU A 62 -10.78 6.14 -8.51
C LEU A 62 -12.23 5.78 -8.17
N LEU A 63 -12.46 5.12 -7.03
CA LEU A 63 -13.81 4.81 -6.55
C LEU A 63 -14.54 6.09 -6.11
N GLU A 64 -13.84 7.02 -5.46
CA GLU A 64 -14.37 8.29 -4.97
C GLU A 64 -14.71 9.29 -6.10
N GLU A 65 -14.03 9.22 -7.25
CA GLU A 65 -14.35 9.98 -8.47
C GLU A 65 -15.79 9.72 -8.96
N THR A 66 -16.37 8.58 -8.57
CA THR A 66 -17.77 8.26 -8.88
C THR A 66 -18.79 9.00 -8.00
N GLY A 67 -18.32 9.83 -7.06
CA GLY A 67 -19.13 10.57 -6.10
C GLY A 67 -19.52 9.77 -4.85
N ARG A 68 -18.79 8.70 -4.54
CA ARG A 68 -19.09 7.75 -3.45
C ARG A 68 -17.95 7.70 -2.46
N LYS A 69 -18.23 7.61 -1.17
CA LYS A 69 -17.17 7.37 -0.19
C LYS A 69 -16.66 5.94 -0.33
N ALA A 70 -15.34 5.76 -0.37
CA ALA A 70 -14.70 4.45 -0.38
C ALA A 70 -13.76 4.29 0.82
N ILE A 71 -13.78 3.13 1.48
CA ILE A 71 -12.94 2.82 2.63
C ILE A 71 -12.31 1.44 2.41
N LEU A 72 -10.98 1.38 2.39
CA LEU A 72 -10.27 0.10 2.33
C LEU A 72 -10.51 -0.72 3.61
N ARG A 73 -11.10 -1.91 3.48
CA ARG A 73 -11.42 -2.86 4.54
C ARG A 73 -10.43 -4.02 4.61
N GLY A 74 -9.97 -4.50 3.47
CA GLY A 74 -9.08 -5.65 3.38
C GLY A 74 -8.02 -5.48 2.31
N HIS A 75 -6.82 -6.00 2.55
CA HIS A 75 -5.73 -6.03 1.57
C HIS A 75 -4.96 -7.34 1.75
N GLY A 76 -4.93 -8.15 0.71
CA GLY A 76 -4.36 -9.49 0.76
C GLY A 76 -3.86 -9.98 -0.59
N THR A 77 -3.55 -11.26 -0.65
CA THR A 77 -3.06 -11.94 -1.86
C THR A 77 -4.22 -12.26 -2.80
N THR A 78 -3.91 -12.61 -4.05
CA THR A 78 -4.91 -12.96 -5.07
C THR A 78 -5.20 -14.47 -5.15
N GLN A 79 -4.58 -15.28 -4.29
CA GLN A 79 -4.79 -16.73 -4.31
C GLN A 79 -6.03 -17.10 -3.48
N ASP A 80 -7.16 -17.28 -4.16
CA ASP A 80 -8.37 -17.86 -3.56
C ASP A 80 -8.11 -19.35 -3.24
N GLY A 81 -7.92 -19.68 -1.96
CA GLY A 81 -8.00 -21.06 -1.45
C GLY A 81 -6.69 -21.84 -1.26
N SER A 82 -5.51 -21.24 -1.43
CA SER A 82 -4.24 -21.82 -0.97
C SER A 82 -3.84 -21.20 0.37
N PRO A 83 -3.20 -21.95 1.30
CA PRO A 83 -2.88 -21.46 2.65
C PRO A 83 -1.63 -20.57 2.66
N SER A 84 -1.47 -19.66 1.70
CA SER A 84 -0.35 -18.73 1.66
C SER A 84 -0.80 -17.27 1.77
N HIS A 85 -1.77 -16.98 2.64
CA HIS A 85 -1.71 -15.72 3.37
C HIS A 85 -0.57 -15.86 4.37
N ILE A 86 0.65 -15.48 3.95
CA ILE A 86 1.84 -15.72 4.78
C ILE A 86 1.92 -14.66 5.88
N GLY A 87 1.46 -13.42 5.62
CA GLY A 87 1.37 -12.37 6.63
C GLY A 87 0.79 -11.07 6.08
N ALA A 88 0.15 -10.30 6.95
CA ALA A 88 -0.29 -8.93 6.66
C ALA A 88 -0.10 -8.07 7.90
N ALA A 89 0.39 -6.85 7.72
CA ALA A 89 0.60 -5.89 8.79
C ALA A 89 0.19 -4.49 8.36
N VAL A 90 -0.07 -3.62 9.34
CA VAL A 90 -0.43 -2.22 9.11
C VAL A 90 0.37 -1.35 10.06
N SER A 91 0.99 -0.31 9.52
CA SER A 91 1.60 0.78 10.28
C SER A 91 0.77 2.05 10.10
N ILE A 92 0.47 2.71 11.21
CA ILE A 92 -0.16 4.03 11.22
C ILE A 92 0.93 5.04 11.57
N MET A 93 1.20 5.94 10.65
CA MET A 93 2.17 7.01 10.83
C MET A 93 1.47 8.26 11.35
N SER A 94 2.06 8.88 12.36
CA SER A 94 1.65 10.17 12.88
C SER A 94 2.89 10.93 13.31
N GLY A 95 3.09 12.12 12.77
CA GLY A 95 4.23 12.97 13.05
C GLY A 95 3.83 14.44 13.18
N GLU A 96 4.83 15.29 13.35
CA GLU A 96 4.62 16.74 13.40
C GLU A 96 4.08 17.30 12.07
N ASN A 97 3.60 18.54 12.10
CA ASN A 97 3.13 19.27 10.91
C ASN A 97 2.00 18.57 10.14
N ASN A 98 1.13 17.85 10.85
CA ASN A 98 0.01 17.07 10.30
C ASN A 98 0.45 15.97 9.32
N ILE A 99 1.70 15.48 9.43
CA ILE A 99 2.13 14.30 8.69
C ILE A 99 1.41 13.08 9.27
N GLN A 100 0.63 12.41 8.44
CA GLN A 100 -0.12 11.23 8.83
C GLN A 100 -0.27 10.28 7.65
N GLY A 101 -0.30 8.99 7.92
CA GLY A 101 -0.42 8.01 6.85
C GLY A 101 -0.73 6.61 7.35
N VAL A 102 -1.13 5.77 6.41
CA VAL A 102 -1.31 4.33 6.64
C VAL A 102 -0.47 3.60 5.62
N ILE A 103 0.39 2.70 6.08
CA ILE A 103 1.20 1.82 5.26
C ILE A 103 0.83 0.39 5.59
N ARG A 104 0.59 -0.42 4.56
CA ARG A 104 0.19 -1.81 4.65
C ARG A 104 1.28 -2.69 4.06
N PHE A 105 1.55 -3.79 4.74
CA PHE A 105 2.48 -4.81 4.31
C PHE A 105 1.67 -6.06 3.99
N VAL A 106 1.84 -6.60 2.78
CA VAL A 106 1.15 -7.81 2.31
C VAL A 106 2.20 -8.77 1.80
N GLN A 107 2.43 -9.86 2.55
CA GLN A 107 3.34 -10.93 2.14
C GLN A 107 2.62 -11.80 1.10
N VAL A 108 3.00 -11.64 -0.17
CA VAL A 108 2.32 -12.32 -1.30
C VAL A 108 2.88 -13.71 -1.57
N ASP A 109 4.16 -13.92 -1.27
CA ASP A 109 4.81 -15.22 -1.17
C ASP A 109 6.01 -15.14 -0.21
N ARG A 110 6.86 -16.18 -0.12
CA ARG A 110 8.00 -16.21 0.82
C ARG A 110 9.08 -15.17 0.50
N GLU A 111 9.15 -14.74 -0.75
CA GLU A 111 10.17 -13.81 -1.24
C GLU A 111 9.63 -12.38 -1.25
N ILE A 112 8.39 -12.17 -1.68
CA ILE A 112 7.87 -10.84 -2.01
C ILE A 112 6.93 -10.31 -0.92
N CYS A 113 7.24 -9.12 -0.42
CA CYS A 113 6.36 -8.29 0.38
C CYS A 113 5.95 -7.03 -0.39
N ILE A 114 4.64 -6.80 -0.50
CA ILE A 114 4.09 -5.56 -1.05
C ILE A 114 3.90 -4.55 0.07
N ILE A 115 4.47 -3.36 -0.12
CA ILE A 115 4.38 -2.24 0.81
C ILE A 115 3.55 -1.16 0.12
N ASP A 116 2.33 -0.94 0.58
CA ASP A 116 1.34 -0.05 -0.02
C ASP A 116 0.95 1.04 0.97
N GLY A 117 1.14 2.29 0.60
CA GLY A 117 0.99 3.39 1.54
C GLY A 117 0.39 4.65 0.94
N THR A 118 -0.31 5.39 1.80
CA THR A 118 -0.70 6.78 1.57
C THR A 118 -0.27 7.62 2.76
N VAL A 119 0.50 8.67 2.51
CA VAL A 119 0.98 9.62 3.51
C VAL A 119 0.66 11.04 3.07
N ASP A 120 -0.02 11.78 3.93
CA ASP A 120 -0.42 13.17 3.75
C ASP A 120 0.45 14.11 4.60
N GLY A 121 0.47 15.40 4.24
CA GLY A 121 1.16 16.45 4.98
C GLY A 121 2.62 16.67 4.58
N LEU A 122 3.16 15.85 3.69
CA LEU A 122 4.55 15.92 3.22
C LEU A 122 4.79 17.15 2.32
N GLN A 123 5.99 17.72 2.36
CA GLN A 123 6.37 18.71 1.34
C GLN A 123 6.49 18.04 -0.04
N LYS A 124 6.22 18.76 -1.13
CA LYS A 124 6.41 18.21 -2.48
C LYS A 124 7.87 17.77 -2.67
N GLY A 125 8.08 16.56 -3.16
CA GLY A 125 9.43 16.03 -3.41
C GLY A 125 9.59 14.57 -3.03
N LEU A 126 10.84 14.13 -2.95
CA LEU A 126 11.21 12.78 -2.50
C LEU A 126 11.41 12.78 -0.99
N HIS A 127 10.90 11.75 -0.32
CA HIS A 127 11.07 11.52 1.12
C HIS A 127 11.57 10.10 1.34
N GLY A 128 12.58 9.94 2.19
CA GLY A 128 13.09 8.63 2.58
C GLY A 128 12.03 7.86 3.38
N LEU A 129 11.90 6.57 3.11
CA LEU A 129 11.02 5.67 3.85
C LEU A 129 11.87 4.52 4.40
N HIS A 130 11.82 4.30 5.71
CA HIS A 130 12.59 3.26 6.38
C HIS A 130 11.76 2.52 7.43
N VAL A 131 12.07 1.24 7.63
CA VAL A 131 11.67 0.49 8.82
C VAL A 131 12.80 0.62 9.85
N HIS A 132 12.48 1.10 11.04
CA HIS A 132 13.42 1.18 12.16
C HIS A 132 13.39 -0.10 13.00
N GLU A 133 14.44 -0.32 13.79
CA GLU A 133 14.62 -1.57 14.54
C GLU A 133 13.66 -1.72 15.74
N LEU A 134 13.17 -0.61 16.31
CA LEU A 134 12.25 -0.61 17.45
C LEU A 134 10.85 -0.09 17.07
N GLY A 135 9.85 -0.59 17.78
CA GLY A 135 8.49 -0.05 17.80
C GLY A 135 8.23 0.89 18.98
N ASP A 136 9.28 1.46 19.58
CA ASP A 136 9.17 2.36 20.72
C ASP A 136 8.90 3.78 20.25
N VAL A 137 7.66 4.23 20.45
CA VAL A 137 7.18 5.57 20.10
C VAL A 137 7.08 6.50 21.32
N SER A 138 7.71 6.15 22.45
CA SER A 138 7.62 6.91 23.70
C SER A 138 8.24 8.31 23.60
N ASP A 139 9.24 8.50 22.73
CA ASP A 139 9.86 9.81 22.42
C ASP A 139 9.73 10.15 20.92
N GLY A 140 8.60 9.78 20.33
CA GLY A 140 8.33 9.99 18.91
C GLY A 140 9.30 9.19 18.02
N CYS A 141 9.93 9.86 17.06
CA CYS A 141 10.87 9.22 16.14
C CYS A 141 12.25 8.97 16.74
N GLU A 142 12.61 9.67 17.83
CA GLU A 142 13.94 9.60 18.45
C GLU A 142 14.17 8.26 19.17
N SER A 143 13.10 7.61 19.63
CA SER A 143 13.15 6.31 20.31
C SER A 143 13.04 5.09 19.38
N LEU A 144 12.99 5.29 18.06
CA LEU A 144 12.84 4.20 17.09
C LEU A 144 14.12 3.38 16.86
N GLY A 145 15.28 3.89 17.28
CA GLY A 145 16.58 3.29 17.00
C GLY A 145 17.04 3.50 15.55
N ASP A 146 18.04 2.72 15.14
CA ASP A 146 18.59 2.80 13.79
C ASP A 146 17.67 2.13 12.75
N HIS A 147 18.03 2.21 11.47
CA HIS A 147 17.37 1.44 10.42
C HIS A 147 17.48 -0.06 10.72
N TYR A 148 16.41 -0.82 10.51
CA TYR A 148 16.41 -2.26 10.76
C TYR A 148 17.45 -2.97 9.87
N ASN A 149 18.54 -3.43 10.50
CA ASN A 149 19.72 -3.98 9.83
C ASN A 149 20.22 -5.28 10.47
N PRO A 150 19.42 -6.37 10.44
CA PRO A 150 19.79 -7.65 11.06
C PRO A 150 21.04 -8.30 10.43
N ASN A 151 21.40 -7.88 9.21
CA ASN A 151 22.52 -8.44 8.44
C ASN A 151 23.80 -7.61 8.56
N ASN A 152 23.79 -6.49 9.29
CA ASN A 152 24.92 -5.58 9.44
C ASN A 152 25.51 -5.10 8.09
N SER A 153 24.62 -4.78 7.15
CA SER A 153 24.96 -4.22 5.83
C SER A 153 25.22 -2.72 5.90
N ASN A 154 25.80 -2.14 4.84
CA ASN A 154 25.77 -0.68 4.64
C ASN A 154 24.39 -0.20 4.19
N HIS A 155 24.11 1.10 4.33
CA HIS A 155 22.89 1.73 3.81
C HIS A 155 22.85 1.72 2.27
N GLY A 156 21.65 1.58 1.70
CA GLY A 156 21.44 1.60 0.25
C GLY A 156 20.02 1.96 -0.17
N GLY A 157 19.79 2.07 -1.47
CA GLY A 157 18.46 2.24 -2.05
C GLY A 157 17.72 0.91 -2.20
N LEU A 158 16.39 0.95 -2.41
CA LEU A 158 15.52 -0.24 -2.48
C LEU A 158 16.04 -1.36 -3.42
N LEU A 159 16.63 -0.99 -4.56
CA LEU A 159 17.11 -1.94 -5.57
C LEU A 159 18.59 -2.32 -5.41
N ASP A 160 19.28 -1.77 -4.42
CA ASP A 160 20.67 -2.11 -4.16
C ASP A 160 20.75 -3.50 -3.52
N LYS A 161 21.79 -4.24 -3.91
CA LYS A 161 22.05 -5.60 -3.37
C LYS A 161 22.52 -5.57 -1.92
N GLU A 162 23.26 -4.52 -1.56
CA GLU A 162 23.73 -4.26 -0.21
C GLU A 162 22.99 -3.02 0.31
N LYS A 163 22.15 -3.23 1.33
CA LYS A 163 21.34 -2.21 2.00
C LYS A 163 20.91 -2.75 3.36
N HIS A 164 20.40 -1.89 4.24
CA HIS A 164 19.66 -2.36 5.41
C HIS A 164 18.34 -3.01 4.95
N VAL A 165 17.84 -4.01 5.70
CA VAL A 165 16.54 -4.64 5.39
C VAL A 165 15.41 -3.61 5.45
N GLY A 166 15.53 -2.63 6.36
CA GLY A 166 14.58 -1.53 6.49
C GLY A 166 14.70 -0.42 5.44
N ASP A 167 15.66 -0.45 4.51
CA ASP A 167 15.82 0.61 3.51
C ASP A 167 14.82 0.46 2.35
N LEU A 168 13.79 1.32 2.32
CA LEU A 168 12.73 1.27 1.30
C LEU A 168 12.89 2.32 0.19
N GLY A 169 14.00 3.07 0.20
CA GLY A 169 14.28 4.13 -0.76
C GLY A 169 13.41 5.36 -0.52
N ASN A 170 12.91 5.96 -1.61
CA ASN A 170 12.16 7.22 -1.55
C ASN A 170 10.71 7.05 -2.05
N VAL A 171 9.79 7.74 -1.37
CA VAL A 171 8.41 7.96 -1.82
C VAL A 171 8.24 9.40 -2.29
N LYS A 172 7.39 9.62 -3.31
CA LYS A 172 7.22 10.94 -3.91
C LYS A 172 5.90 11.58 -3.48
N ALA A 173 6.00 12.72 -2.82
CA ALA A 173 4.85 13.57 -2.49
C ALA A 173 4.54 14.54 -3.64
N ASP A 174 3.26 14.66 -3.96
CA ASP A 174 2.73 15.52 -5.02
C ASP A 174 2.47 16.97 -4.55
N GLU A 175 1.91 17.79 -5.44
CA GLU A 175 1.52 19.19 -5.15
C GLU A 175 0.44 19.30 -4.06
N LYS A 176 -0.34 18.24 -3.84
CA LYS A 176 -1.36 18.16 -2.80
C LYS A 176 -0.78 17.70 -1.46
N LYS A 177 0.55 17.61 -1.34
CA LYS A 177 1.27 17.15 -0.14
C LYS A 177 0.95 15.71 0.21
N ARG A 178 0.65 14.88 -0.80
CA ARG A 178 0.30 13.47 -0.65
C ARG A 178 1.29 12.59 -1.39
N ALA A 179 1.81 11.57 -0.72
CA ALA A 179 2.53 10.46 -1.33
C ALA A 179 1.61 9.24 -1.36
N GLN A 180 1.36 8.71 -2.55
CA GLN A 180 0.71 7.41 -2.76
C GLN A 180 1.73 6.50 -3.44
N PHE A 181 1.98 5.34 -2.85
CA PHE A 181 3.05 4.49 -3.33
C PHE A 181 2.71 3.02 -3.11
N ARG A 182 3.32 2.21 -3.97
CA ARG A 182 3.34 0.76 -3.87
C ARG A 182 4.74 0.30 -4.22
N LEU A 183 5.39 -0.37 -3.30
CA LEU A 183 6.74 -0.88 -3.42
C LEU A 183 6.72 -2.40 -3.31
N GLU A 184 7.61 -3.05 -4.03
CA GLU A 184 7.89 -4.47 -3.91
C GLU A 184 9.23 -4.63 -3.21
N SER A 185 9.25 -5.37 -2.09
CA SER A 185 10.47 -5.67 -1.34
C SER A 185 10.69 -7.19 -1.31
N HIS A 186 11.94 -7.59 -1.55
CA HIS A 186 12.38 -8.98 -1.41
C HIS A 186 13.02 -9.25 -0.03
N ASP A 187 13.31 -8.20 0.73
CA ASP A 187 14.05 -8.27 1.99
C ASP A 187 13.13 -8.18 3.21
N VAL A 188 12.12 -7.29 3.18
CA VAL A 188 11.12 -7.15 4.24
C VAL A 188 10.18 -8.34 4.23
N LYS A 189 9.92 -8.91 5.41
CA LYS A 189 8.96 -10.01 5.62
C LYS A 189 7.91 -9.60 6.64
N ALA A 190 6.64 -9.80 6.33
CA ALA A 190 5.51 -9.52 7.23
C ALA A 190 4.99 -10.77 7.97
N SER A 191 5.82 -11.82 8.05
CA SER A 191 5.48 -13.15 8.55
C SER A 191 6.66 -13.84 9.21
#